data_AF-A0A9X0BVY0-F1
#
_entry.id   AF-A0A9X0BVY0-F1
#
_cell.length_a   1.000
_cell.length_b   1.000
_cell.length_c   1.000
_cell.angle_alpha   90.00
_cell.angle_beta   90.00
_cell.angle_gamma   90.00
#
_symmetry.space_group_name_H-M   'P 1'
#
loop_
_entity.id
_entity.type
_entity.pdbx_description
1 polymer ?
#
loop_
_entity_poly.entity_id
_entity_poly.type
_entity_poly.pdbx_seq_one_letter_code
_entity_poly.pdbx_strand_id
1 'polypeptide(L)'
;MENPADTPSKMSGRPRVDLEPYKAEIIGLYEKKMKSDDICKHMKRQHDIQISARTLTKRLQLWGVKKKMENNSSNEALHARIKNLFFDVGLTDQEIVTVLHDEGYDVSARTLRRLRHQLGIRLRLDSPTQQQAQVQEILDALTEEMDKGTIEGYGKELLHNHFRSKGYASAPAPPKILAGPNLTWHVNGYSKLANFGFRIHAELDAYSRYVLWIHVGVDAHASVGVLKNHLDTVASKNRQPRTLRSDLESEVPLLADAHFALRRVTEPDVQREQCCAPGRATDTHRIESWWAQLAKSVVTLYHNYFRELHNQGLFSSTVIPEQVALLAIYMPTLRSHIKSYVQTWNMHNIRKQADHPERAPGKPYMNYHHPPKGVENFGLPADVPTLQAMQQNHADYDTEQYLPSDTLHWCEMQLQQLGFDPHKPPARLPGDLQPFRSVYLALRERAWHHERSGAEPKLAVCAFSGQGLRGYFPSGPAR
;
A
#
# COMPACT_ATOMS: atom_id res chain seq x y z
N MET A 1 79.55 36.78 -15.00
CA MET A 1 79.83 35.41 -15.48
C MET A 1 78.52 34.66 -15.44
N GLU A 2 78.04 34.31 -16.62
CA GLU A 2 76.74 33.72 -16.93
C GLU A 2 76.56 32.34 -16.28
N ASN A 3 75.30 32.02 -15.95
CA ASN A 3 74.84 30.67 -15.64
C ASN A 3 73.50 30.45 -16.39
N PRO A 4 73.13 29.22 -16.76
CA PRO A 4 73.08 28.84 -18.16
C PRO A 4 71.67 28.55 -18.71
N ALA A 5 71.60 28.71 -20.03
CA ALA A 5 70.63 28.25 -21.02
C ALA A 5 69.42 27.41 -20.57
N ASP A 6 68.27 28.04 -20.77
CA ASP A 6 66.93 27.47 -20.96
C ASP A 6 66.92 26.34 -22.01
N THR A 7 66.30 25.21 -21.67
CA THR A 7 66.01 24.11 -22.62
C THR A 7 64.55 24.21 -23.05
N PRO A 8 64.21 24.41 -24.35
CA PRO A 8 62.81 24.56 -24.72
C PRO A 8 62.06 23.22 -24.77
N SER A 9 60.97 23.19 -24.00
CA SER A 9 59.95 22.15 -23.93
C SER A 9 59.33 21.83 -25.30
N LYS A 10 59.41 20.55 -25.72
CA LYS A 10 58.69 20.01 -26.90
C LYS A 10 57.19 19.90 -26.59
N MET A 11 56.39 20.83 -27.09
CA MET A 11 54.94 20.68 -27.16
C MET A 11 54.57 19.63 -28.22
N SER A 12 53.97 18.52 -27.79
CA SER A 12 53.39 17.50 -28.68
C SER A 12 51.89 17.74 -28.87
N GLY A 13 51.51 18.25 -30.03
CA GLY A 13 50.12 18.34 -30.48
C GLY A 13 49.92 17.51 -31.75
N ARG A 14 48.99 16.55 -31.73
CA ARG A 14 48.64 15.69 -32.88
C ARG A 14 48.28 16.56 -34.10
N PRO A 15 48.75 16.25 -35.33
CA PRO A 15 48.50 17.06 -36.51
C PRO A 15 47.00 17.25 -36.75
N ARG A 16 46.58 18.51 -36.98
CA ARG A 16 45.19 18.84 -37.33
C ARG A 16 44.92 18.36 -38.75
N VAL A 17 44.02 17.41 -38.89
CA VAL A 17 43.49 16.98 -40.20
C VAL A 17 42.72 18.14 -40.83
N ASP A 18 43.11 18.55 -42.03
CA ASP A 18 42.34 19.51 -42.81
C ASP A 18 41.16 18.81 -43.51
N LEU A 19 39.95 19.30 -43.23
CA LEU A 19 38.70 18.76 -43.76
C LEU A 19 38.08 19.68 -44.81
N GLU A 20 38.66 20.85 -45.09
CA GLU A 20 38.12 21.80 -46.07
C GLU A 20 38.00 21.22 -47.50
N PRO A 21 38.97 20.41 -48.00
CA PRO A 21 38.87 19.80 -49.33
C PRO A 21 37.66 18.88 -49.50
N TYR A 22 37.17 18.28 -48.40
CA TYR A 22 36.09 17.30 -48.40
C TYR A 22 34.74 17.89 -47.98
N LYS A 23 34.68 19.21 -47.83
CA LYS A 23 33.48 19.92 -47.34
C LYS A 23 32.23 19.59 -48.13
N ALA A 24 32.26 19.66 -49.46
CA ALA A 24 31.09 19.41 -50.30
C ALA A 24 30.58 17.97 -50.16
N GLU A 25 31.48 16.99 -50.10
CA GLU A 25 31.14 15.58 -49.92
C GLU A 25 30.54 15.33 -48.53
N ILE A 26 31.20 15.82 -47.47
CA ILE A 26 30.73 15.66 -46.09
C ILE A 26 29.33 16.28 -45.92
N ILE A 27 29.11 17.47 -46.48
CA ILE A 27 27.80 18.13 -46.44
C ILE A 27 26.76 17.31 -47.19
N GLY A 28 27.08 16.81 -48.40
CA GLY A 28 26.16 15.97 -49.17
C GLY A 28 25.82 14.64 -48.48
N LEU A 29 26.77 14.00 -47.78
CA LEU A 29 26.51 12.81 -46.98
C LEU A 29 25.65 13.12 -45.76
N TYR A 30 25.85 14.29 -45.15
CA TYR A 30 25.07 14.76 -44.02
C TYR A 30 23.62 15.13 -44.41
N GLU A 31 23.43 15.77 -45.57
CA GLU A 31 22.11 16.08 -46.14
C GLU A 31 21.31 14.82 -46.50
N LYS A 32 22.00 13.74 -46.88
CA LYS A 32 21.43 12.39 -47.05
C LYS A 32 21.09 11.68 -45.73
N LYS A 33 21.09 12.39 -44.59
CA LYS A 33 20.77 11.90 -43.23
C LYS A 33 21.68 10.79 -42.70
N MET A 34 22.91 10.67 -43.20
CA MET A 34 23.86 9.69 -42.68
C MET A 34 24.34 10.06 -41.27
N LYS A 35 24.47 9.08 -40.37
CA LYS A 35 24.95 9.33 -39.01
C LYS A 35 26.42 9.76 -39.01
N SER A 36 26.80 10.66 -38.12
CA SER A 36 28.18 11.19 -38.03
C SER A 36 29.25 10.10 -37.88
N ASP A 37 28.96 9.00 -37.19
CA ASP A 37 29.90 7.86 -37.07
C ASP A 37 30.09 7.13 -38.40
N ASP A 38 29.04 7.02 -39.20
CA ASP A 38 29.11 6.36 -40.51
C ASP A 38 29.79 7.26 -41.54
N ILE A 39 29.60 8.58 -41.45
CA ILE A 39 30.38 9.56 -42.22
C ILE A 39 31.87 9.45 -41.86
N CYS A 40 32.24 9.35 -40.57
CA CYS A 40 33.63 9.14 -40.18
C CYS A 40 34.23 7.82 -40.73
N LYS A 41 33.45 6.73 -40.75
CA LYS A 41 33.87 5.47 -41.38
C LYS A 41 34.02 5.61 -42.90
N HIS A 42 33.14 6.36 -43.55
CA HIS A 42 33.22 6.67 -44.98
C HIS A 42 34.48 7.46 -45.31
N MET A 43 34.80 8.52 -44.54
CA MET A 43 36.04 9.29 -44.72
C MET A 43 37.30 8.44 -44.49
N LYS A 44 37.26 7.51 -43.53
CA LYS A 44 38.36 6.57 -43.30
C LYS A 44 38.52 5.59 -44.47
N ARG A 45 37.42 5.10 -45.07
CA ARG A 45 37.48 4.10 -46.14
C ARG A 45 37.88 4.68 -47.49
N GLN A 46 37.37 5.87 -47.83
CA GLN A 46 37.58 6.46 -49.15
C GLN A 46 38.84 7.33 -49.22
N HIS A 47 39.16 8.01 -48.11
CA HIS A 47 40.20 9.04 -48.09
C HIS A 47 41.31 8.78 -47.06
N ASP A 48 41.25 7.65 -46.34
CA ASP A 48 42.15 7.29 -45.21
C ASP A 48 42.20 8.34 -44.09
N ILE A 49 41.12 9.12 -43.94
CA ILE A 49 41.04 10.19 -42.95
C ILE A 49 40.38 9.68 -41.67
N GLN A 50 41.18 9.55 -40.61
CA GLN A 50 40.67 9.19 -39.29
C GLN A 50 40.27 10.43 -38.48
N ILE A 51 38.97 10.72 -38.43
CA ILE A 51 38.39 11.78 -37.60
C ILE A 51 37.38 11.22 -36.60
N SER A 52 37.24 11.92 -35.47
CA SER A 52 36.18 11.63 -34.50
C SER A 52 34.86 12.30 -34.91
N ALA A 53 33.73 11.69 -34.55
CA ALA A 53 32.41 12.29 -34.78
C ALA A 53 32.27 13.68 -34.15
N ARG A 54 33.00 13.96 -33.05
CA ARG A 54 33.06 15.28 -32.42
C ARG A 54 33.77 16.31 -33.30
N THR A 55 34.87 15.93 -33.96
CA THR A 55 35.61 16.78 -34.90
C THR A 55 34.73 17.12 -36.11
N LEU A 56 34.06 16.11 -36.66
CA LEU A 56 33.12 16.27 -37.76
C LEU A 56 31.97 17.21 -37.40
N THR A 57 31.35 17.01 -36.24
CA THR A 57 30.24 17.85 -35.74
C THR A 57 30.68 19.31 -35.57
N LYS A 58 31.86 19.56 -35.01
CA LYS A 58 32.40 20.92 -34.86
C LYS A 58 32.66 21.58 -36.21
N ARG A 59 33.10 20.81 -37.21
CA ARG A 59 33.38 21.32 -38.56
C ARG A 59 32.10 21.63 -39.34
N LEU A 60 31.08 20.77 -39.24
CA LEU A 60 29.74 21.03 -39.79
C LEU A 60 29.13 22.33 -39.22
N GLN A 61 29.32 22.61 -37.92
CA GLN A 61 28.90 23.87 -37.31
C GLN A 61 29.66 25.08 -37.89
N LEU A 62 30.98 24.99 -38.06
CA LEU A 62 31.79 26.05 -38.67
C LEU A 62 31.40 26.30 -40.14
N TRP A 63 30.96 25.27 -40.85
CA TRP A 63 30.46 25.37 -42.22
C TRP A 63 29.01 25.84 -42.32
N GLY A 64 28.38 26.23 -41.21
CA GLY A 64 27.02 26.76 -41.19
C GLY A 64 25.93 25.70 -41.36
N VAL A 65 26.27 24.41 -41.35
CA VAL A 65 25.32 23.31 -41.49
C VAL A 65 24.66 23.04 -40.14
N LYS A 66 23.51 23.67 -39.90
CA LYS A 66 22.67 23.38 -38.74
C LYS A 66 21.91 22.07 -38.98
N LYS A 67 21.94 21.13 -38.03
CA LYS A 67 20.98 20.01 -38.02
C LYS A 67 19.58 20.63 -38.09
N LYS A 68 18.82 20.38 -39.16
CA LYS A 68 17.37 20.63 -39.16
C LYS A 68 16.78 19.71 -38.10
N MET A 69 16.75 20.18 -36.86
CA MET A 69 15.81 19.64 -35.89
C MET A 69 14.49 20.28 -36.25
N GLU A 70 13.57 19.53 -36.85
CA GLU A 70 12.17 19.90 -36.74
C GLU A 70 11.91 20.15 -35.25
N ASN A 71 11.49 21.37 -34.92
CA ASN A 71 11.36 21.74 -33.53
C ASN A 71 10.23 20.90 -32.95
N ASN A 72 10.57 19.86 -32.18
CA ASN A 72 9.59 18.95 -31.59
C ASN A 72 8.48 19.69 -30.81
N SER A 73 8.75 20.92 -30.33
CA SER A 73 7.80 21.80 -29.65
C SER A 73 6.71 22.42 -30.55
N SER A 74 6.84 22.32 -31.88
CA SER A 74 5.91 22.86 -32.88
C SER A 74 5.35 21.77 -33.81
N ASN A 75 5.66 20.50 -33.55
CA ASN A 75 5.20 19.37 -34.36
C ASN A 75 3.83 18.89 -33.86
N GLU A 76 2.76 19.32 -34.53
CA GLU A 76 1.38 18.98 -34.17
C GLU A 76 1.09 17.48 -34.29
N ALA A 77 1.65 16.81 -35.30
CA ALA A 77 1.50 15.36 -35.47
C ALA A 77 2.12 14.58 -34.30
N LEU A 78 3.32 14.99 -33.87
CA LEU A 78 3.97 14.44 -32.68
C LEU A 78 3.15 14.69 -31.41
N HIS A 79 2.58 15.88 -31.26
CA HIS A 79 1.73 16.22 -30.12
C HIS A 79 0.44 15.38 -30.06
N ALA A 80 -0.24 15.22 -31.20
CA ALA A 80 -1.43 14.38 -31.31
C ALA A 80 -1.08 12.91 -31.02
N ARG A 81 0.05 12.42 -31.55
CA ARG A 81 0.51 11.05 -31.29
C ARG A 81 0.84 10.82 -29.82
N ILE A 82 1.51 11.77 -29.15
CA ILE A 82 1.78 11.70 -27.70
C ILE A 82 0.46 11.63 -26.90
N LYS A 83 -0.56 12.43 -27.26
CA LYS A 83 -1.87 12.39 -26.60
C LYS A 83 -2.55 11.03 -26.76
N ASN A 84 -2.58 10.50 -27.99
CA ASN A 84 -3.18 9.20 -28.28
C ASN A 84 -2.47 8.05 -27.54
N LEU A 85 -1.14 8.00 -27.60
CA LEU A 85 -0.36 6.97 -26.91
C LEU A 85 -0.54 7.04 -25.38
N PHE A 86 -0.74 8.25 -24.84
CA PHE A 86 -0.88 8.45 -23.41
C PHE A 86 -2.30 8.19 -22.88
N PHE A 87 -3.34 8.74 -23.53
CA PHE A 87 -4.72 8.64 -23.04
C PHE A 87 -5.45 7.41 -23.62
N ASP A 88 -5.42 7.23 -24.93
CA ASP A 88 -6.22 6.19 -25.59
C ASP A 88 -5.57 4.81 -25.45
N VAL A 89 -4.24 4.74 -25.57
CA VAL A 89 -3.48 3.48 -25.45
C VAL A 89 -3.02 3.23 -24.01
N GLY A 90 -2.78 4.28 -23.23
CA GLY A 90 -2.41 4.16 -21.81
C GLY A 90 -0.94 3.81 -21.54
N LEU A 91 -0.02 4.09 -22.46
CA LEU A 91 1.40 3.74 -22.35
C LEU A 91 2.16 4.57 -21.30
N THR A 92 3.19 3.98 -20.70
CA THR A 92 4.15 4.68 -19.83
C THR A 92 5.09 5.58 -20.65
N ASP A 93 5.70 6.60 -20.01
CA ASP A 93 6.66 7.49 -20.69
C ASP A 93 7.80 6.71 -21.39
N GLN A 94 8.24 5.57 -20.84
CA GLN A 94 9.29 4.75 -21.44
C GLN A 94 8.81 3.98 -22.67
N GLU A 95 7.59 3.45 -22.64
CA GLU A 95 6.96 2.78 -23.78
C GLU A 95 6.64 3.79 -24.88
N ILE A 96 6.14 4.98 -24.53
CA ILE A 96 5.90 6.07 -25.49
C ILE A 96 7.21 6.46 -26.19
N VAL A 97 8.33 6.61 -25.46
CA VAL A 97 9.63 6.87 -26.10
C VAL A 97 10.01 5.76 -27.08
N THR A 98 9.73 4.51 -26.73
CA THR A 98 10.06 3.34 -27.57
C THR A 98 9.23 3.36 -28.85
N VAL A 99 7.91 3.52 -28.73
CA VAL A 99 6.99 3.61 -29.86
C VAL A 99 7.31 4.81 -30.76
N LEU A 100 7.58 5.98 -30.17
CA LEU A 100 7.95 7.17 -30.93
C LEU A 100 9.29 6.98 -31.67
N HIS A 101 10.26 6.31 -31.06
CA HIS A 101 11.53 5.99 -31.71
C HIS A 101 11.34 5.04 -32.90
N ASP A 102 10.50 4.01 -32.74
CA ASP A 102 10.17 3.06 -33.82
C ASP A 102 9.39 3.73 -34.96
N GLU A 103 8.57 4.74 -34.64
CA GLU A 103 7.88 5.61 -35.61
C GLU A 103 8.79 6.67 -36.26
N GLY A 104 10.08 6.69 -35.91
CA GLY A 104 11.09 7.57 -36.50
C GLY A 104 11.25 8.93 -35.83
N TYR A 105 10.61 9.15 -34.68
CA TYR A 105 10.80 10.36 -33.88
C TYR A 105 12.01 10.24 -32.94
N ASP A 106 12.97 11.17 -33.07
CA ASP A 106 14.14 11.27 -32.17
C ASP A 106 13.75 12.02 -30.87
N VAL A 107 13.02 11.34 -29.98
CA VAL A 107 12.49 11.91 -28.74
C VAL A 107 13.08 11.19 -27.52
N SER A 108 13.97 11.88 -26.80
CA SER A 108 14.45 11.39 -25.50
C SER A 108 13.34 11.44 -24.43
N ALA A 109 13.46 10.63 -23.37
CA ALA A 109 12.55 10.69 -22.21
C ALA A 109 12.44 12.10 -21.60
N ARG A 110 13.54 12.87 -21.62
CA ARG A 110 13.55 14.27 -21.17
C ARG A 110 12.72 15.17 -22.10
N THR A 111 12.86 14.97 -23.41
CA THR A 111 12.12 15.71 -24.43
C THR A 111 10.63 15.38 -24.35
N LEU A 112 10.27 14.10 -24.23
CA LEU A 112 8.89 13.65 -24.07
C LEU A 112 8.24 14.27 -22.84
N ARG A 113 8.92 14.26 -21.68
CA ARG A 113 8.42 14.91 -20.46
C ARG A 113 8.12 16.39 -20.69
N ARG A 114 9.05 17.12 -21.32
CA ARG A 114 8.84 18.55 -21.63
C ARG A 114 7.63 18.77 -22.53
N LEU A 115 7.46 17.96 -23.58
CA LEU A 115 6.32 18.04 -24.49
C LEU A 115 5.00 17.70 -23.78
N ARG A 116 4.96 16.66 -22.94
CA ARG A 116 3.81 16.33 -22.08
C ARG A 116 3.39 17.53 -21.23
N HIS A 117 4.34 18.20 -20.56
CA HIS A 117 4.04 19.40 -19.77
C HIS A 117 3.51 20.55 -20.62
N GLN A 118 4.05 20.76 -21.83
CA GLN A 118 3.57 21.75 -22.80
C GLN A 118 2.14 21.45 -23.27
N LEU A 119 1.77 20.17 -23.37
CA LEU A 119 0.44 19.68 -23.76
C LEU A 119 -0.56 19.63 -22.60
N GLY A 120 -0.19 20.10 -21.41
CA GLY A 120 -1.05 20.04 -20.22
C GLY A 120 -1.14 18.65 -19.59
N ILE A 121 -0.42 17.64 -20.11
CA ILE A 121 -0.39 16.27 -19.59
C ILE A 121 0.53 16.20 -18.37
N ARG A 122 0.07 16.77 -17.26
CA ARG A 122 0.80 16.77 -15.98
C ARG A 122 0.39 15.56 -15.17
N LEU A 123 1.35 14.67 -14.96
CA LEU A 123 1.19 13.49 -14.12
C LEU A 123 1.21 13.85 -12.62
N ARG A 124 1.86 14.95 -12.24
CA ARG A 124 1.93 15.45 -10.87
C ARG A 124 1.70 16.95 -10.85
N LEU A 125 0.91 17.41 -9.88
CA LEU A 125 0.68 18.82 -9.58
C LEU A 125 1.57 19.20 -8.39
N ASP A 126 2.22 20.36 -8.44
CA ASP A 126 3.23 20.75 -7.46
C ASP A 126 2.61 21.32 -6.16
N SER A 127 1.34 21.75 -6.22
CA SER A 127 0.62 22.32 -5.07
C SER A 127 -0.29 21.28 -4.39
N PRO A 128 -0.27 21.17 -3.04
CA PRO A 128 -1.19 20.32 -2.29
C PRO A 128 -2.67 20.61 -2.59
N THR A 129 -3.04 21.88 -2.75
CA THR A 129 -4.41 22.31 -3.08
C THR A 129 -4.83 21.81 -4.45
N GLN A 130 -3.92 21.83 -5.42
CA GLN A 130 -4.18 21.33 -6.77
C GLN A 130 -4.29 19.80 -6.80
N GLN A 131 -3.47 19.10 -6.01
CA GLN A 131 -3.59 17.65 -5.85
C GLN A 131 -4.94 17.26 -5.23
N GLN A 132 -5.40 18.01 -4.21
CA GLN A 132 -6.67 17.74 -3.55
C GLN A 132 -7.87 18.04 -4.45
N ALA A 133 -7.81 19.13 -5.22
CA ALA A 133 -8.83 19.43 -6.24
C ALA A 133 -8.89 18.34 -7.33
N GLN A 134 -7.74 17.87 -7.81
CA GLN A 134 -7.67 16.78 -8.78
C GLN A 134 -8.21 15.46 -8.22
N VAL A 135 -7.92 15.15 -6.94
CA VAL A 135 -8.49 13.97 -6.28
C VAL A 135 -10.01 14.09 -6.19
N GLN A 136 -10.53 15.26 -5.82
CA GLN A 136 -11.97 15.48 -5.74
C GLN A 136 -12.65 15.35 -7.11
N GLU A 137 -12.06 15.93 -8.16
CA GLU A 137 -12.56 15.81 -9.53
C GLU A 137 -12.62 14.35 -10.00
N ILE A 138 -11.61 13.54 -9.65
CA ILE A 138 -11.60 12.09 -9.93
C ILE A 138 -12.65 11.35 -9.10
N LEU A 139 -12.84 11.71 -7.82
CA LEU A 139 -13.87 11.10 -6.96
C LEU A 139 -15.29 11.40 -7.46
N ASP A 140 -15.54 12.64 -7.89
CA ASP A 140 -16.83 13.05 -8.44
C ASP A 140 -17.12 12.28 -9.74
N ALA A 141 -16.13 12.20 -10.64
CA ALA A 141 -16.24 11.41 -11.86
C ALA A 141 -16.40 9.90 -11.59
N LEU A 142 -15.76 9.39 -10.52
CA LEU A 142 -15.90 8.00 -10.10
C LEU A 142 -17.30 7.71 -9.59
N THR A 143 -17.87 8.63 -8.80
CA THR A 143 -19.24 8.52 -8.31
C THR A 143 -20.24 8.51 -9.46
N GLU A 144 -20.09 9.44 -10.41
CA GLU A 144 -20.94 9.51 -11.60
C GLU A 144 -20.87 8.23 -12.46
N GLU A 145 -19.69 7.61 -12.60
CA GLU A 145 -19.52 6.37 -13.36
C GLU A 145 -19.98 5.12 -12.60
N MET A 146 -19.90 5.14 -11.27
CA MET A 146 -20.52 4.11 -10.43
C MET A 146 -22.04 4.14 -10.58
N ASP A 147 -22.65 5.33 -10.58
CA ASP A 147 -24.10 5.48 -10.76
C ASP A 147 -24.58 5.01 -12.14
N LYS A 148 -23.73 5.07 -13.16
CA LYS A 148 -24.00 4.52 -14.51
C LYS A 148 -23.84 2.99 -14.59
N GLY A 149 -23.25 2.35 -13.58
CA GLY A 149 -22.95 0.92 -13.57
C GLY A 149 -21.79 0.48 -14.49
N THR A 150 -21.15 1.40 -15.21
CA THR A 150 -20.12 1.09 -16.23
C THR A 150 -18.86 0.45 -15.65
N ILE A 151 -18.51 0.82 -14.41
CA ILE A 151 -17.27 0.43 -13.75
C ILE A 151 -17.48 -0.64 -12.66
N GLU A 152 -18.70 -1.19 -12.57
CA GLU A 152 -19.03 -2.20 -11.57
C GLU A 152 -18.18 -3.46 -11.78
N GLY A 153 -17.37 -3.83 -10.77
CA GLY A 153 -16.44 -4.95 -10.84
C GLY A 153 -15.03 -4.62 -11.37
N TYR A 154 -14.74 -3.38 -11.77
CA TYR A 154 -13.38 -2.99 -12.16
C TYR A 154 -12.45 -3.00 -10.95
N GLY A 155 -11.33 -3.72 -11.06
CA GLY A 155 -10.23 -3.63 -10.11
C GLY A 155 -9.44 -2.32 -10.25
N LYS A 156 -8.56 -2.03 -9.29
CA LYS A 156 -7.76 -0.79 -9.23
C LYS A 156 -7.06 -0.42 -10.57
N GLU A 157 -6.44 -1.39 -11.24
CA GLU A 157 -5.74 -1.13 -12.51
C GLU A 157 -6.70 -0.81 -13.66
N LEU A 158 -7.84 -1.50 -13.73
CA LEU A 158 -8.86 -1.25 -14.74
C LEU A 158 -9.52 0.11 -14.54
N LEU A 159 -9.81 0.49 -13.30
CA LEU A 159 -10.28 1.84 -12.96
C LEU A 159 -9.26 2.89 -13.40
N HIS A 160 -7.98 2.69 -13.06
CA HIS A 160 -6.93 3.62 -13.45
C HIS A 160 -6.86 3.81 -14.97
N ASN A 161 -6.98 2.73 -15.76
CA ASN A 161 -6.95 2.81 -17.21
C ASN A 161 -8.22 3.46 -17.78
N HIS A 162 -9.39 3.17 -17.21
CA HIS A 162 -10.67 3.77 -17.61
C HIS A 162 -10.68 5.29 -17.40
N PHE A 163 -10.25 5.79 -16.25
CA PHE A 163 -10.16 7.23 -16.02
C PHE A 163 -9.05 7.87 -16.87
N ARG A 164 -7.94 7.14 -17.12
CA ARG A 164 -6.91 7.64 -18.03
C ARG A 164 -7.45 7.82 -19.45
N SER A 165 -8.26 6.91 -19.99
CA SER A 165 -8.84 7.07 -21.33
C SER A 165 -9.85 8.22 -21.44
N LYS A 166 -10.44 8.64 -20.31
CA LYS A 166 -11.29 9.83 -20.23
C LYS A 166 -10.52 11.15 -20.07
N GLY A 167 -9.18 11.11 -20.13
CA GLY A 167 -8.34 12.31 -20.04
C GLY A 167 -7.83 12.63 -18.64
N TYR A 168 -8.16 11.83 -17.62
CA TYR A 168 -7.65 12.05 -16.27
C TYR A 168 -6.18 11.60 -16.18
N ALA A 169 -5.28 12.57 -16.04
CA ALA A 169 -3.85 12.30 -15.85
C ALA A 169 -3.50 12.31 -14.35
N SER A 170 -3.29 11.13 -13.78
CA SER A 170 -2.72 10.98 -12.44
C SER A 170 -1.47 10.11 -12.49
N ALA A 171 -0.43 10.49 -11.76
CA ALA A 171 0.60 9.57 -11.34
C ALA A 171 0.36 9.20 -9.88
N PRO A 172 0.65 7.94 -9.50
CA PRO A 172 0.73 7.60 -8.09
C PRO A 172 1.71 8.54 -7.40
N ALA A 173 1.31 9.04 -6.23
CA ALA A 173 2.17 9.82 -5.36
C ALA A 173 3.48 9.03 -5.14
N PRO A 174 4.63 9.71 -5.07
CA PRO A 174 5.88 9.01 -4.79
C PRO A 174 5.72 8.21 -3.49
N PRO A 175 6.16 6.95 -3.45
CA PRO A 175 6.06 6.16 -2.25
C PRO A 175 6.83 6.86 -1.12
N LYS A 176 6.16 7.03 0.03
CA LYS A 176 6.78 7.67 1.20
C LYS A 176 7.83 6.73 1.78
N ILE A 177 9.08 7.18 1.79
CA ILE A 177 10.16 6.50 2.52
C ILE A 177 9.93 6.79 4.00
N LEU A 178 9.79 5.74 4.82
CA LEU A 178 9.65 5.89 6.26
C LEU A 178 11.03 5.83 6.90
N ALA A 179 11.26 6.71 7.88
CA ALA A 179 12.58 6.94 8.45
C ALA A 179 13.06 5.78 9.35
N GLY A 180 12.15 5.05 9.99
CA GLY A 180 12.48 3.94 10.88
C GLY A 180 11.28 3.41 11.67
N PRO A 181 11.47 2.38 12.51
CA PRO A 181 10.40 1.80 13.31
C PRO A 181 9.88 2.79 14.36
N ASN A 182 8.63 2.60 14.78
CA ASN A 182 7.88 3.40 15.77
C ASN A 182 7.62 4.85 15.37
N LEU A 183 7.97 5.25 14.15
CA LEU A 183 7.53 6.54 13.62
C LEU A 183 6.03 6.54 13.40
N THR A 184 5.52 5.49 12.77
CA THR A 184 4.11 5.37 12.42
C THR A 184 3.64 3.95 12.62
N TRP A 185 2.59 3.78 13.40
CA TRP A 185 1.84 2.52 13.48
C TRP A 185 0.53 2.68 12.71
N HIS A 186 0.24 1.71 11.84
CA HIS A 186 -1.03 1.64 11.13
C HIS A 186 -1.97 0.71 11.87
N VAL A 187 -3.16 1.20 12.16
CA VAL A 187 -4.28 0.41 12.67
C VAL A 187 -5.40 0.41 11.63
N ASN A 188 -5.93 -0.76 11.29
CA ASN A 188 -7.07 -0.85 10.37
C ASN A 188 -7.92 -2.10 10.65
N GLY A 189 -9.20 -2.04 10.27
CA GLY A 189 -10.10 -3.18 10.23
C GLY A 189 -10.02 -3.94 8.89
N TYR A 190 -10.36 -5.23 8.93
CA TYR A 190 -10.51 -6.08 7.74
C TYR A 190 -11.91 -6.68 7.69
N SER A 191 -12.65 -6.39 6.62
CA SER A 191 -14.11 -6.55 6.57
C SER A 191 -14.61 -7.81 5.85
N LYS A 192 -13.75 -8.63 5.22
CA LYS A 192 -14.24 -9.77 4.41
C LYS A 192 -15.05 -10.82 5.17
N LEU A 193 -14.90 -10.93 6.49
CA LEU A 193 -15.69 -11.84 7.32
C LEU A 193 -16.75 -11.13 8.18
N ALA A 194 -16.90 -9.81 8.00
CA ALA A 194 -17.82 -8.97 8.78
C ALA A 194 -19.27 -9.47 8.71
N ASN A 195 -19.74 -9.81 7.51
CA ASN A 195 -21.10 -10.30 7.28
C ASN A 195 -21.41 -11.65 7.95
N PHE A 196 -20.39 -12.32 8.47
CA PHE A 196 -20.50 -13.59 9.21
C PHE A 196 -20.25 -13.40 10.72
N GLY A 197 -20.15 -12.16 11.20
CA GLY A 197 -19.96 -11.82 12.61
C GLY A 197 -18.50 -11.77 13.09
N PHE A 198 -17.51 -11.91 12.19
CA PHE A 198 -16.10 -11.85 12.56
C PHE A 198 -15.48 -10.51 12.17
N ARG A 199 -14.99 -9.78 13.18
CA ARG A 199 -14.24 -8.54 13.01
C ARG A 199 -12.77 -8.79 13.25
N ILE A 200 -11.94 -8.39 12.29
CA ILE A 200 -10.49 -8.54 12.37
C ILE A 200 -9.89 -7.14 12.34
N HIS A 201 -9.06 -6.82 13.33
CA HIS A 201 -8.29 -5.59 13.39
C HIS A 201 -6.83 -5.92 13.63
N ALA A 202 -5.93 -5.13 13.09
CA ALA A 202 -4.51 -5.28 13.37
C ALA A 202 -3.84 -3.92 13.47
N GLU A 203 -2.74 -3.90 14.23
CA GLU A 203 -1.81 -2.80 14.24
C GLU A 203 -0.43 -3.27 13.81
N LEU A 204 0.23 -2.50 12.95
CA LEU A 204 1.56 -2.83 12.47
C LEU A 204 2.45 -1.59 12.35
N ASP A 205 3.73 -1.81 12.58
CA ASP A 205 4.74 -0.80 12.35
C ASP A 205 4.96 -0.59 10.85
N ALA A 206 4.73 0.64 10.40
CA ALA A 206 4.70 0.98 9.00
C ALA A 206 6.06 0.73 8.31
N TYR A 207 7.18 0.99 8.99
CA TYR A 207 8.53 0.83 8.44
C TYR A 207 8.92 -0.64 8.28
N SER A 208 8.87 -1.39 9.38
CA SER A 208 9.35 -2.77 9.48
C SER A 208 8.36 -3.78 8.93
N ARG A 209 7.07 -3.42 8.83
CA ARG A 209 5.93 -4.31 8.59
C ARG A 209 5.76 -5.39 9.65
N TYR A 210 6.29 -5.12 10.85
CA TYR A 210 6.09 -5.95 12.02
C TYR A 210 4.67 -5.78 12.53
N VAL A 211 3.91 -6.86 12.57
CA VAL A 211 2.56 -6.87 13.13
C VAL A 211 2.70 -6.87 14.65
N LEU A 212 2.27 -5.78 15.27
CA LEU A 212 2.35 -5.58 16.71
C LEU A 212 1.35 -6.45 17.43
N TRP A 213 0.11 -6.44 16.95
CA TRP A 213 -0.98 -7.30 17.39
C TRP A 213 -2.00 -7.50 16.27
N ILE A 214 -2.80 -8.56 16.40
CA ILE A 214 -4.00 -8.81 15.61
C ILE A 214 -5.10 -9.30 16.55
N HIS A 215 -6.28 -8.72 16.42
CA HIS A 215 -7.45 -9.05 17.21
C HIS A 215 -8.55 -9.57 16.29
N VAL A 216 -9.18 -10.68 16.70
CA VAL A 216 -10.35 -11.26 16.03
C VAL A 216 -11.47 -11.32 17.06
N GLY A 217 -12.57 -10.63 16.81
CA GLY A 217 -13.68 -10.51 17.74
C GLY A 217 -15.01 -10.27 17.04
N VAL A 218 -15.95 -9.71 17.78
CA VAL A 218 -17.31 -9.38 17.33
C VAL A 218 -17.54 -7.87 17.35
N ASP A 219 -18.57 -7.41 16.64
CA ASP A 219 -18.92 -5.99 16.54
C ASP A 219 -19.17 -5.33 17.90
N ALA A 220 -19.86 -6.02 18.79
CA ALA A 220 -20.12 -5.56 20.15
C ALA A 220 -18.86 -5.17 20.91
N HIS A 221 -17.71 -5.72 20.51
CA HIS A 221 -16.46 -5.56 21.22
C HIS A 221 -15.28 -4.98 20.45
N ALA A 222 -15.48 -4.62 19.18
CA ALA A 222 -14.42 -4.19 18.28
C ALA A 222 -13.63 -2.98 18.81
N SER A 223 -14.29 -1.86 19.15
CA SER A 223 -13.60 -0.61 19.51
C SER A 223 -12.80 -0.73 20.81
N VAL A 224 -13.36 -1.39 21.83
CA VAL A 224 -12.65 -1.62 23.11
C VAL A 224 -11.53 -2.64 22.94
N GLY A 225 -11.74 -3.68 22.13
CA GLY A 225 -10.71 -4.65 21.78
C GLY A 225 -9.50 -3.99 21.11
N VAL A 226 -9.73 -3.10 20.14
CA VAL A 226 -8.67 -2.33 19.48
C VAL A 226 -7.91 -1.45 20.47
N LEU A 227 -8.62 -0.70 21.33
CA LEU A 227 -7.99 0.14 22.36
C LEU A 227 -7.10 -0.70 23.30
N LYS A 228 -7.65 -1.77 23.87
CA LYS A 228 -6.94 -2.59 24.87
C LYS A 228 -5.70 -3.25 24.28
N ASN A 229 -5.79 -3.81 23.07
CA ASN A 229 -4.62 -4.36 22.38
C ASN A 229 -3.53 -3.32 22.13
N HIS A 230 -3.91 -2.07 21.80
CA HIS A 230 -2.93 -0.98 21.67
C HIS A 230 -2.27 -0.62 23.01
N LEU A 231 -3.05 -0.41 24.07
CA LEU A 231 -2.51 -0.07 25.40
C LEU A 231 -1.58 -1.17 25.92
N ASP A 232 -1.97 -2.43 25.79
CA ASP A 232 -1.15 -3.59 26.18
C ASP A 232 0.13 -3.68 25.34
N THR A 233 0.04 -3.33 24.06
CA THR A 233 1.22 -3.25 23.19
C THR A 233 2.15 -2.14 23.62
N VAL A 234 1.65 -0.94 23.89
CA VAL A 234 2.44 0.19 24.39
C VAL A 234 3.13 -0.18 25.71
N ALA A 235 2.40 -0.84 26.63
CA ALA A 235 2.93 -1.32 27.90
C ALA A 235 4.05 -2.35 27.68
N SER A 236 3.80 -3.38 26.85
CA SER A 236 4.76 -4.47 26.59
C SER A 236 6.05 -3.99 25.91
N LYS A 237 5.96 -2.95 25.06
CA LYS A 237 7.11 -2.35 24.38
C LYS A 237 7.77 -1.24 25.20
N ASN A 238 7.14 -0.80 26.28
CA ASN A 238 7.47 0.38 27.05
C ASN A 238 7.67 1.64 26.17
N ARG A 239 6.92 1.70 25.06
CA ARG A 239 7.05 2.73 24.02
C ARG A 239 5.75 2.91 23.25
N GLN A 240 5.52 4.12 22.79
CA GLN A 240 4.41 4.51 21.92
C GLN A 240 4.93 5.05 20.57
N PRO A 241 4.14 4.96 19.47
CA PRO A 241 4.53 5.53 18.20
C PRO A 241 4.47 7.06 18.23
N ARG A 242 5.12 7.73 17.26
CA ARG A 242 4.90 9.18 17.09
C ARG A 242 3.57 9.52 16.44
N THR A 243 3.12 8.68 15.51
CA THR A 243 1.87 8.88 14.80
C THR A 243 1.12 7.56 14.67
N LEU A 244 -0.13 7.56 15.07
CA LEU A 244 -1.10 6.55 14.72
C LEU A 244 -1.75 6.93 13.39
N ARG A 245 -1.91 5.94 12.50
CA ARG A 245 -2.66 6.12 11.25
C ARG A 245 -3.77 5.10 11.13
N SER A 246 -4.98 5.60 10.87
CA SER A 246 -6.16 4.83 10.53
C SER A 246 -6.79 5.43 9.28
N ASP A 247 -7.32 4.59 8.39
CA ASP A 247 -8.08 5.08 7.22
C ASP A 247 -9.39 5.76 7.63
N LEU A 248 -9.87 5.52 8.87
CA LEU A 248 -11.12 6.06 9.38
C LEU A 248 -10.94 6.45 10.86
N GLU A 249 -10.84 7.75 11.14
CA GLU A 249 -10.89 8.29 12.51
C GLU A 249 -12.22 7.93 13.22
N SER A 250 -13.27 7.64 12.46
CA SER A 250 -14.58 7.20 12.97
C SER A 250 -14.60 5.76 13.48
N GLU A 251 -13.67 4.88 13.05
CA GLU A 251 -13.69 3.47 13.45
C GLU A 251 -13.02 3.22 14.81
N VAL A 252 -12.05 4.07 15.18
CA VAL A 252 -11.23 3.88 16.37
C VAL A 252 -11.08 5.16 17.23
N PRO A 253 -12.17 5.92 17.51
CA PRO A 253 -12.07 7.19 18.24
C PRO A 253 -11.45 7.05 19.63
N LEU A 254 -11.75 5.95 20.32
CA LEU A 254 -11.20 5.65 21.65
C LEU A 254 -9.67 5.50 21.63
N LEU A 255 -9.17 4.80 20.61
CA LEU A 255 -7.74 4.60 20.42
C LEU A 255 -7.05 5.94 20.09
N ALA A 256 -7.65 6.74 19.21
CA ALA A 256 -7.11 8.04 18.85
C ALA A 256 -6.99 8.98 20.08
N ASP A 257 -8.01 9.00 20.94
CA ASP A 257 -8.00 9.80 22.17
C ASP A 257 -6.98 9.29 23.19
N ALA A 258 -6.91 7.98 23.40
CA ALA A 258 -5.93 7.38 24.31
C ALA A 258 -4.50 7.65 23.85
N HIS A 259 -4.22 7.48 22.56
CA HIS A 259 -2.92 7.78 21.97
C HIS A 259 -2.57 9.26 22.11
N PHE A 260 -3.51 10.16 21.82
CA PHE A 260 -3.32 11.60 21.98
C PHE A 260 -3.01 11.98 23.44
N ALA A 261 -3.74 11.42 24.40
CA ALA A 261 -3.51 11.67 25.82
C ALA A 261 -2.12 11.18 26.26
N LEU A 262 -1.67 9.99 25.84
CA LEU A 262 -0.30 9.50 26.11
C LEU A 262 0.77 10.38 25.47
N ARG A 263 0.54 10.86 24.24
CA ARG A 263 1.47 11.74 23.53
C ARG A 263 1.61 13.08 24.23
N ARG A 264 0.52 13.67 24.73
CA ARG A 264 0.54 14.96 25.45
C ARG A 264 1.34 14.93 26.75
N VAL A 265 1.42 13.77 27.42
CA VAL A 265 2.26 13.67 28.62
C VAL A 265 3.75 13.76 28.26
N THR A 266 4.15 13.21 27.11
CA THR A 266 5.54 13.28 26.62
C THR A 266 5.85 14.59 25.89
N GLU A 267 4.89 15.11 25.13
CA GLU A 267 5.01 16.31 24.29
C GLU A 267 3.78 17.21 24.56
N PRO A 268 3.79 18.09 25.59
CA PRO A 268 2.60 18.85 26.04
C PRO A 268 1.91 19.71 24.99
N ASP A 269 2.67 20.26 24.05
CA ASP A 269 2.19 21.15 23.00
C ASP A 269 1.72 20.41 21.73
N VAL A 270 1.77 19.08 21.73
CA VAL A 270 1.39 18.28 20.57
C VAL A 270 -0.10 18.45 20.26
N GLN A 271 -0.41 18.63 18.98
CA GLN A 271 -1.79 18.75 18.50
C GLN A 271 -2.32 17.38 18.06
N ARG A 272 -3.64 17.19 18.08
CA ARG A 272 -4.29 15.90 17.83
C ARG A 272 -3.96 15.37 16.44
N GLU A 273 -3.92 16.24 15.45
CA GLU A 273 -3.67 15.95 14.03
C GLU A 273 -2.21 15.52 13.77
N GLN A 274 -1.31 15.81 14.72
CA GLN A 274 0.09 15.35 14.69
C GLN A 274 0.24 13.93 15.27
N CYS A 275 -0.66 13.55 16.17
CA CYS A 275 -0.69 12.23 16.81
C CYS A 275 -1.49 11.22 15.99
N CYS A 276 -2.64 11.64 15.47
CA CYS A 276 -3.53 10.81 14.68
C CYS A 276 -3.70 11.48 13.31
N ALA A 277 -3.27 10.79 12.26
CA ALA A 277 -3.41 11.31 10.91
C ALA A 277 -4.29 10.37 10.07
N PRO A 278 -5.26 10.91 9.30
CA PRO A 278 -6.05 10.09 8.40
C PRO A 278 -5.13 9.41 7.37
N GLY A 279 -5.40 8.13 7.13
CA GLY A 279 -4.74 7.34 6.10
C GLY A 279 -5.09 7.87 4.72
N ARG A 280 -4.12 8.43 3.98
CA ARG A 280 -4.25 8.54 2.53
C ARG A 280 -4.03 7.15 1.93
N ALA A 281 -4.70 6.82 0.83
CA ALA A 281 -4.55 5.52 0.16
C ALA A 281 -3.08 5.15 -0.18
N THR A 282 -2.21 6.13 -0.39
CA THR A 282 -0.76 5.92 -0.61
C THR A 282 0.00 5.58 0.66
N ASP A 283 -0.50 6.02 1.80
CA ASP A 283 0.09 5.82 3.12
C ASP A 283 -0.36 4.47 3.72
N THR A 284 -1.56 3.96 3.41
CA THR A 284 -2.10 2.68 3.92
C THR A 284 -1.87 1.46 3.04
N HIS A 285 -1.26 1.64 1.85
CA HIS A 285 -0.86 0.54 0.97
C HIS A 285 -0.07 -0.59 1.67
N ARG A 286 0.67 -0.29 2.75
CA ARG A 286 1.45 -1.29 3.49
C ARG A 286 0.57 -2.26 4.28
N ILE A 287 -0.41 -1.74 5.02
CA ILE A 287 -1.37 -2.57 5.75
C ILE A 287 -2.29 -3.31 4.79
N GLU A 288 -2.72 -2.66 3.71
CA GLU A 288 -3.52 -3.30 2.65
C GLU A 288 -2.78 -4.42 1.92
N SER A 289 -1.50 -4.19 1.58
CA SER A 289 -0.66 -5.22 1.00
C SER A 289 -0.47 -6.41 1.94
N TRP A 290 -0.45 -6.17 3.25
CA TRP A 290 -0.37 -7.24 4.25
C TRP A 290 -1.70 -7.99 4.40
N TRP A 291 -2.83 -7.27 4.43
CA TRP A 291 -4.16 -7.88 4.41
C TRP A 291 -4.35 -8.80 3.22
N ALA A 292 -3.86 -8.43 2.04
CA ALA A 292 -3.89 -9.29 0.86
C ALA A 292 -3.11 -10.61 1.06
N GLN A 293 -2.02 -10.61 1.85
CA GLN A 293 -1.25 -11.81 2.17
C GLN A 293 -1.95 -12.68 3.22
N LEU A 294 -2.51 -12.07 4.27
CA LEU A 294 -3.32 -12.77 5.26
C LEU A 294 -4.54 -13.42 4.61
N ALA A 295 -5.18 -12.71 3.68
CA ALA A 295 -6.34 -13.18 2.94
C ALA A 295 -6.03 -14.46 2.19
N LYS A 296 -4.99 -14.43 1.35
CA LYS A 296 -4.55 -15.59 0.56
C LYS A 296 -4.18 -16.79 1.43
N SER A 297 -3.64 -16.56 2.62
CA SER A 297 -3.11 -17.61 3.48
C SER A 297 -4.16 -18.26 4.38
N VAL A 298 -5.10 -17.46 4.92
CA VAL A 298 -6.07 -17.93 5.92
C VAL A 298 -7.50 -17.55 5.55
N VAL A 299 -7.77 -16.25 5.36
CA VAL A 299 -9.16 -15.74 5.38
C VAL A 299 -9.97 -16.12 4.14
N THR A 300 -9.35 -16.22 2.96
CA THR A 300 -10.07 -16.52 1.70
C THR A 300 -10.76 -17.87 1.74
N LEU A 301 -10.16 -18.88 2.37
CA LEU A 301 -10.80 -20.18 2.55
C LEU A 301 -12.12 -20.05 3.33
N TYR A 302 -12.07 -19.43 4.51
CA TYR A 302 -13.25 -19.25 5.36
C TYR A 302 -14.30 -18.38 4.69
N HIS A 303 -13.89 -17.29 4.04
CA HIS A 303 -14.80 -16.42 3.31
C HIS A 303 -15.57 -17.18 2.22
N ASN A 304 -14.86 -17.97 1.41
CA ASN A 304 -15.50 -18.76 0.35
C ASN A 304 -16.45 -19.82 0.92
N TYR A 305 -16.02 -20.51 1.98
CA TYR A 305 -16.82 -21.52 2.64
C TYR A 305 -18.09 -20.94 3.31
N PHE A 306 -17.98 -19.83 4.05
CA PHE A 306 -19.13 -19.21 4.68
C PHE A 306 -20.11 -18.62 3.66
N ARG A 307 -19.60 -18.10 2.54
CA ARG A 307 -20.45 -17.68 1.42
C ARG A 307 -21.20 -18.87 0.82
N GLU A 308 -20.58 -20.03 0.73
CA GLU A 308 -21.25 -21.25 0.28
C GLU A 308 -22.35 -21.70 1.25
N LEU A 309 -22.10 -21.64 2.57
CA LEU A 309 -23.15 -21.89 3.57
C LEU A 309 -24.36 -20.96 3.38
N HIS A 310 -24.10 -19.67 3.15
CA HIS A 310 -25.15 -18.70 2.89
C HIS A 310 -25.94 -19.02 1.61
N ASN A 311 -25.24 -19.28 0.50
CA ASN A 311 -25.86 -19.61 -0.79
C ASN A 311 -26.74 -20.86 -0.74
N GLN A 312 -26.38 -21.83 0.12
CA GLN A 312 -27.15 -23.05 0.33
C GLN A 312 -28.29 -22.90 1.35
N GLY A 313 -28.52 -21.71 1.89
CA GLY A 313 -29.53 -21.47 2.93
C GLY A 313 -29.19 -22.12 4.28
N LEU A 314 -27.91 -22.42 4.52
CA LEU A 314 -27.41 -23.03 5.76
C LEU A 314 -26.91 -21.98 6.76
N PHE A 315 -26.76 -20.72 6.34
CA PHE A 315 -26.39 -19.61 7.20
C PHE A 315 -27.11 -18.31 6.83
N SER A 316 -27.67 -17.65 7.84
CA SER A 316 -28.20 -16.30 7.79
C SER A 316 -27.69 -15.47 8.98
N SER A 317 -27.26 -14.24 8.71
CA SER A 317 -26.85 -13.26 9.73
C SER A 317 -28.01 -12.74 10.58
N THR A 318 -29.25 -13.12 10.27
CA THR A 318 -30.44 -12.75 11.06
C THR A 318 -30.94 -13.88 11.96
N VAL A 319 -30.35 -15.08 11.86
CA VAL A 319 -30.80 -16.28 12.58
C VAL A 319 -29.82 -16.62 13.69
N ILE A 320 -30.28 -16.51 14.95
CA ILE A 320 -29.41 -16.67 16.13
C ILE A 320 -28.79 -18.07 16.24
N PRO A 321 -29.52 -19.19 16.11
CA PRO A 321 -28.92 -20.53 16.14
C PRO A 321 -27.77 -20.72 15.16
N GLU A 322 -27.86 -20.12 13.98
CA GLU A 322 -26.87 -20.26 12.91
C GLU A 322 -25.63 -19.41 13.17
N GLN A 323 -25.82 -18.18 13.68
CA GLN A 323 -24.73 -17.31 14.13
C GLN A 323 -23.97 -17.94 15.30
N VAL A 324 -24.68 -18.42 16.31
CA VAL A 324 -24.11 -19.06 17.50
C VAL A 324 -23.29 -20.29 17.11
N ALA A 325 -23.84 -21.18 16.28
CA ALA A 325 -23.11 -22.36 15.80
C ALA A 325 -21.86 -21.99 14.99
N LEU A 326 -21.93 -20.95 14.15
CA LEU A 326 -20.78 -20.50 13.36
C LEU A 326 -19.68 -19.90 14.26
N LEU A 327 -20.05 -19.00 15.18
CA LEU A 327 -19.11 -18.32 16.07
C LEU A 327 -18.41 -19.32 17.01
N ALA A 328 -19.14 -20.26 17.61
CA ALA A 328 -18.60 -21.24 18.56
C ALA A 328 -17.49 -22.12 17.97
N ILE A 329 -17.60 -22.50 16.68
CA ILE A 329 -16.61 -23.35 16.02
C ILE A 329 -15.46 -22.50 15.45
N TYR A 330 -15.82 -21.45 14.72
CA TYR A 330 -14.86 -20.78 13.85
C TYR A 330 -14.14 -19.61 14.52
N MET A 331 -14.64 -19.02 15.61
CA MET A 331 -13.93 -17.95 16.32
C MET A 331 -12.61 -18.45 16.93
N PRO A 332 -12.57 -19.55 17.73
CA PRO A 332 -11.31 -20.05 18.28
C PRO A 332 -10.36 -20.55 17.19
N THR A 333 -10.92 -21.22 16.18
CA THR A 333 -10.16 -21.71 15.02
C THR A 333 -9.48 -20.58 14.26
N LEU A 334 -10.23 -19.51 13.91
CA LEU A 334 -9.70 -18.34 13.20
C LEU A 334 -8.65 -17.61 14.03
N ARG A 335 -8.90 -17.39 15.33
CA ARG A 335 -7.92 -16.79 16.25
C ARG A 335 -6.61 -17.58 16.24
N SER A 336 -6.68 -18.90 16.35
CA SER A 336 -5.50 -19.78 16.32
C SER A 336 -4.72 -19.69 15.00
N HIS A 337 -5.41 -19.86 13.86
CA HIS A 337 -4.76 -19.83 12.55
C HIS A 337 -4.16 -18.45 12.21
N ILE A 338 -4.89 -17.37 12.51
CA ILE A 338 -4.43 -16.00 12.25
C ILE A 338 -3.23 -15.66 13.14
N LYS A 339 -3.26 -16.06 14.42
CA LYS A 339 -2.11 -15.89 15.33
C LYS A 339 -0.87 -16.62 14.83
N SER A 340 -1.03 -17.88 14.39
CA SER A 340 0.07 -18.67 13.82
C SER A 340 0.63 -18.03 12.53
N TYR A 341 -0.24 -17.51 11.66
CA TYR A 341 0.17 -16.75 10.49
C TYR A 341 0.97 -15.51 10.87
N VAL A 342 0.54 -14.72 11.86
CA VAL A 342 1.25 -13.51 12.30
C VAL A 342 2.63 -13.82 12.86
N GLN A 343 2.77 -14.90 13.65
CA GLN A 343 4.08 -15.35 14.14
C GLN A 343 5.01 -15.68 12.97
N THR A 344 4.50 -16.42 11.99
CA THR A 344 5.25 -16.78 10.77
C THR A 344 5.61 -15.54 9.96
N TRP A 345 4.67 -14.60 9.80
CA TRP A 345 4.90 -13.33 9.12
C TRP A 345 5.98 -12.50 9.81
N ASN A 346 5.99 -12.38 11.12
CA ASN A 346 7.02 -11.58 11.78
C ASN A 346 8.43 -12.17 11.62
N MET A 347 8.55 -13.48 11.35
CA MET A 347 9.82 -14.18 11.17
C MET A 347 10.24 -14.38 9.70
N HIS A 348 9.31 -14.27 8.75
CA HIS A 348 9.61 -14.53 7.33
C HIS A 348 10.54 -13.47 6.74
N ASN A 349 11.30 -13.85 5.72
CA ASN A 349 12.19 -12.93 5.05
C ASN A 349 11.49 -12.22 3.88
N ILE A 350 11.38 -10.89 3.95
CA ILE A 350 10.83 -10.11 2.85
C ILE A 350 11.94 -9.79 1.84
N ARG A 351 11.73 -10.23 0.60
CA ARG A 351 12.69 -10.03 -0.50
C ARG A 351 12.82 -8.55 -0.85
N LYS A 352 14.03 -8.15 -1.25
CA LYS A 352 14.31 -6.84 -1.81
C LYS A 352 13.58 -6.68 -3.15
N GLN A 353 12.87 -5.57 -3.29
CA GLN A 353 12.14 -5.19 -4.50
C GLN A 353 12.84 -3.97 -5.11
N ALA A 354 13.40 -4.12 -6.32
CA ALA A 354 14.20 -3.07 -6.96
C ALA A 354 13.35 -1.85 -7.38
N ASP A 355 12.09 -2.11 -7.71
CA ASP A 355 11.02 -1.17 -8.04
C ASP A 355 10.42 -0.48 -6.81
N HIS A 356 10.65 -1.02 -5.61
CA HIS A 356 10.12 -0.51 -4.35
C HIS A 356 11.21 -0.26 -3.29
N PRO A 357 12.14 0.69 -3.54
CA PRO A 357 13.24 0.99 -2.62
C PRO A 357 12.78 1.52 -1.26
N GLU A 358 11.55 2.03 -1.15
CA GLU A 358 10.94 2.49 0.11
C GLU A 358 10.63 1.36 1.11
N ARG A 359 10.63 0.10 0.65
CA ARG A 359 10.23 -1.05 1.46
C ARG A 359 11.47 -1.69 2.08
N ALA A 360 11.55 -1.67 3.40
CA ALA A 360 12.63 -2.32 4.13
C ALA A 360 12.62 -3.84 3.86
N PRO A 361 13.63 -4.41 3.17
CA PRO A 361 13.75 -5.85 3.00
C PRO A 361 14.17 -6.50 4.32
N GLY A 362 14.17 -7.83 4.39
CA GLY A 362 14.55 -8.57 5.58
C GLY A 362 13.35 -9.05 6.40
N LYS A 363 13.64 -9.57 7.60
CA LYS A 363 12.60 -10.09 8.51
C LYS A 363 11.93 -8.92 9.25
N PRO A 364 10.58 -8.86 9.32
CA PRO A 364 9.90 -7.81 10.07
C PRO A 364 10.38 -7.68 11.52
N TYR A 365 10.58 -8.81 12.19
CA TYR A 365 11.16 -8.84 13.55
C TYR A 365 12.51 -8.13 13.62
N MET A 366 13.42 -8.44 12.69
CA MET A 366 14.74 -7.80 12.65
C MET A 366 14.62 -6.31 12.34
N ASN A 367 13.79 -5.93 11.37
CA ASN A 367 13.61 -4.53 10.99
C ASN A 367 13.00 -3.68 12.12
N TYR A 368 12.21 -4.27 13.01
CA TYR A 368 11.62 -3.59 14.15
C TYR A 368 12.56 -3.53 15.36
N HIS A 369 13.15 -4.66 15.75
CA HIS A 369 13.95 -4.78 16.97
C HIS A 369 15.44 -4.42 16.77
N HIS A 370 15.96 -4.62 15.56
CA HIS A 370 17.37 -4.44 15.21
C HIS A 370 17.49 -3.76 13.83
N PRO A 371 16.94 -2.54 13.68
CA PRO A 371 16.97 -1.85 12.40
C PRO A 371 18.41 -1.65 11.91
N PRO A 372 18.64 -1.57 10.58
CA PRO A 372 19.97 -1.40 10.00
C PRO A 372 20.71 -0.17 10.56
N LYS A 373 22.05 -0.21 10.54
CA LYS A 373 22.88 0.91 11.00
C LYS A 373 22.49 2.21 10.26
N GLY A 374 22.23 3.28 11.03
CA GLY A 374 21.80 4.58 10.51
C GLY A 374 20.27 4.76 10.44
N VAL A 375 19.48 3.73 10.77
CA VAL A 375 18.04 3.83 10.93
C VAL A 375 17.71 4.06 12.40
N GLU A 376 17.08 5.19 12.70
CA GLU A 376 16.68 5.57 14.05
C GLU A 376 15.36 4.87 14.45
N ASN A 377 15.22 4.56 15.75
CA ASN A 377 13.95 4.14 16.34
C ASN A 377 13.23 5.37 16.91
N PHE A 378 12.07 5.71 16.35
CA PHE A 378 11.35 6.94 16.66
C PHE A 378 10.38 6.82 17.84
N GLY A 379 10.34 5.67 18.51
CA GLY A 379 9.38 5.39 19.57
C GLY A 379 9.64 6.25 20.80
N LEU A 380 8.60 6.87 21.31
CA LEU A 380 8.63 7.66 22.54
C LEU A 380 8.40 6.77 23.77
N PRO A 381 8.94 7.11 24.94
CA PRO A 381 8.56 6.45 26.18
C PRO A 381 7.05 6.63 26.42
N ALA A 382 6.43 5.62 27.00
CA ALA A 382 5.05 5.70 27.46
C ALA A 382 5.02 6.13 28.93
N ASP A 383 4.14 7.05 29.28
CA ASP A 383 3.94 7.42 30.68
C ASP A 383 3.18 6.30 31.41
N VAL A 384 3.88 5.60 32.31
CA VAL A 384 3.37 4.40 33.00
C VAL A 384 2.13 4.69 33.84
N PRO A 385 2.07 5.76 34.68
CA PRO A 385 0.87 6.08 35.44
C PRO A 385 -0.36 6.34 34.57
N THR A 386 -0.22 7.13 33.50
CA THR A 386 -1.31 7.43 32.56
C THR A 386 -1.78 6.15 31.86
N LEU A 387 -0.83 5.32 31.41
CA LEU A 387 -1.13 4.05 30.74
C LEU A 387 -1.89 3.09 31.64
N GLN A 388 -1.46 2.92 32.89
CA GLN A 388 -2.13 2.06 33.87
C GLN A 388 -3.54 2.57 34.20
N ALA A 389 -3.73 3.88 34.33
CA ALA A 389 -5.04 4.46 34.55
C ALA A 389 -6.01 4.17 33.39
N MET A 390 -5.52 4.29 32.14
CA MET A 390 -6.30 3.94 30.95
C MET A 390 -6.64 2.45 30.89
N GLN A 391 -5.69 1.57 31.21
CA GLN A 391 -5.92 0.12 31.26
C GLN A 391 -6.98 -0.24 32.33
N GLN A 392 -6.93 0.41 33.49
CA GLN A 392 -7.87 0.16 34.59
C GLN A 392 -9.32 0.52 34.23
N ASN A 393 -9.53 1.59 33.45
CA ASN A 393 -10.86 2.00 32.98
C ASN A 393 -11.55 0.95 32.10
N HIS A 394 -10.79 -0.03 31.59
CA HIS A 394 -11.28 -1.09 30.70
C HIS A 394 -10.92 -2.49 31.21
N ALA A 395 -10.58 -2.63 32.49
CA ALA A 395 -10.12 -3.89 33.08
C ALA A 395 -11.21 -4.98 33.07
N ASP A 396 -12.45 -4.61 33.38
CA ASP A 396 -13.60 -5.53 33.47
C ASP A 396 -14.04 -6.09 32.11
N TYR A 397 -13.45 -5.58 31.03
CA TYR A 397 -13.83 -5.94 29.68
C TYR A 397 -13.01 -7.13 29.16
N ASP A 398 -13.71 -8.22 28.87
CA ASP A 398 -13.12 -9.39 28.22
C ASP A 398 -13.08 -9.20 26.70
N THR A 399 -11.87 -8.98 26.16
CA THR A 399 -11.67 -8.86 24.71
C THR A 399 -11.84 -10.18 23.99
N GLU A 400 -11.70 -11.30 24.69
CA GLU A 400 -11.84 -12.62 24.10
C GLU A 400 -13.30 -13.09 24.08
N GLN A 401 -14.22 -12.43 24.80
CA GLN A 401 -15.65 -12.74 24.73
C GLN A 401 -16.18 -12.51 23.31
N TYR A 402 -16.91 -13.49 22.77
CA TYR A 402 -17.54 -13.42 21.44
C TYR A 402 -18.96 -13.99 21.39
N LEU A 403 -19.38 -14.64 22.47
CA LEU A 403 -20.74 -15.08 22.76
C LEU A 403 -21.03 -14.79 24.25
N PRO A 404 -22.30 -14.57 24.64
CA PRO A 404 -22.69 -14.53 26.05
C PRO A 404 -22.25 -15.82 26.76
N SER A 405 -21.79 -15.70 28.00
CA SER A 405 -21.14 -16.82 28.71
C SER A 405 -21.99 -18.08 28.77
N ASP A 406 -23.30 -17.95 29.01
CA ASP A 406 -24.22 -19.10 29.07
C ASP A 406 -24.41 -19.75 27.69
N THR A 407 -24.49 -18.95 26.62
CA THR A 407 -24.58 -19.45 25.24
C THR A 407 -23.29 -20.16 24.83
N LEU A 408 -22.13 -19.59 25.19
CA LEU A 408 -20.83 -20.20 24.91
C LEU A 408 -20.69 -21.53 25.65
N HIS A 409 -21.03 -21.56 26.94
CA HIS A 409 -21.00 -22.77 27.74
C HIS A 409 -21.91 -23.87 27.18
N TRP A 410 -23.12 -23.50 26.76
CA TRP A 410 -24.02 -24.44 26.06
C TRP A 410 -23.37 -24.99 24.79
N CYS A 411 -22.74 -24.15 23.97
CA CYS A 411 -22.05 -24.58 22.75
C CYS A 411 -20.90 -25.54 23.05
N GLU A 412 -20.07 -25.24 24.05
CA GLU A 412 -18.95 -26.08 24.48
C GLU A 412 -19.42 -27.47 24.90
N MET A 413 -20.51 -27.55 25.68
CA MET A 413 -21.13 -28.82 26.06
C MET A 413 -21.63 -29.61 24.85
N GLN A 414 -22.28 -28.95 23.89
CA GLN A 414 -22.74 -29.61 22.65
C GLN A 414 -21.57 -30.11 21.80
N LEU A 415 -20.52 -29.30 21.65
CA LEU A 415 -19.32 -29.65 20.88
C LEU A 415 -18.54 -30.81 21.52
N GLN A 416 -18.46 -30.84 22.86
CA GLN A 416 -17.85 -31.94 23.59
C GLN A 416 -18.58 -33.27 23.32
N GLN A 417 -19.91 -33.25 23.29
CA GLN A 417 -20.70 -34.44 22.93
C GLN A 417 -20.53 -34.86 21.46
N LEU A 418 -20.17 -33.93 20.57
CA LEU A 418 -19.81 -34.21 19.19
C LEU A 418 -18.33 -34.66 19.05
N GLY A 419 -17.58 -34.72 20.15
CA GLY A 419 -16.16 -35.08 20.14
C GLY A 419 -15.27 -34.03 19.48
N PHE A 420 -15.67 -32.76 19.49
CA PHE A 420 -14.95 -31.66 18.85
C PHE A 420 -14.53 -30.59 19.86
N ASP A 421 -13.24 -30.21 19.82
CA ASP A 421 -12.69 -29.09 20.58
C ASP A 421 -12.27 -27.96 19.61
N PRO A 422 -12.96 -26.80 19.59
CA PRO A 422 -12.64 -25.71 18.69
C PRO A 422 -11.29 -25.03 19.00
N HIS A 423 -10.73 -25.21 20.21
CA HIS A 423 -9.41 -24.69 20.57
C HIS A 423 -8.26 -25.62 20.13
N LYS A 424 -8.57 -26.89 19.85
CA LYS A 424 -7.63 -27.90 19.34
C LYS A 424 -8.25 -28.65 18.16
N PRO A 425 -8.58 -27.93 17.07
CA PRO A 425 -9.23 -28.56 15.93
C PRO A 425 -8.29 -29.61 15.32
N PRO A 426 -8.84 -30.75 14.84
CA PRO A 426 -8.04 -31.76 14.18
C PRO A 426 -7.39 -31.20 12.91
N ALA A 427 -6.26 -31.78 12.52
CA ALA A 427 -5.56 -31.40 11.30
C ALA A 427 -6.52 -31.53 10.10
N ARG A 428 -6.58 -30.48 9.28
CA ARG A 428 -7.36 -30.52 8.04
C ARG A 428 -6.72 -31.46 7.04
N LEU A 429 -7.56 -32.20 6.32
CA LEU A 429 -7.11 -32.99 5.18
C LEU A 429 -6.63 -32.06 4.05
N PRO A 430 -5.57 -32.40 3.31
CA PRO A 430 -5.16 -31.64 2.13
C PRO A 430 -6.33 -31.47 1.15
N GLY A 431 -6.64 -30.24 0.76
CA GLY A 431 -7.74 -29.94 -0.16
C GLY A 431 -9.11 -29.82 0.51
N ASP A 432 -9.23 -29.90 1.84
CA ASP A 432 -10.49 -29.63 2.53
C ASP A 432 -10.88 -28.15 2.38
N LEU A 433 -11.89 -27.90 1.53
CA LEU A 433 -12.46 -26.59 1.26
C LEU A 433 -13.58 -26.20 2.23
N GLN A 434 -14.03 -27.13 3.08
CA GLN A 434 -15.23 -26.99 3.91
C GLN A 434 -14.90 -27.32 5.38
N PRO A 435 -14.08 -26.48 6.04
CA PRO A 435 -13.52 -26.80 7.34
C PRO A 435 -14.62 -27.11 8.36
N PHE A 436 -14.59 -28.31 8.94
CA PHE A 436 -15.50 -28.75 10.03
C PHE A 436 -17.00 -28.66 9.71
N ARG A 437 -17.38 -28.78 8.43
CA ARG A 437 -18.78 -28.67 8.01
C ARG A 437 -19.75 -29.61 8.72
N SER A 438 -19.38 -30.88 8.89
CA SER A 438 -20.22 -31.85 9.60
C SER A 438 -20.51 -31.42 11.04
N VAL A 439 -19.49 -30.90 11.74
CA VAL A 439 -19.61 -30.37 13.10
C VAL A 439 -20.51 -29.14 13.12
N TYR A 440 -20.33 -28.22 12.16
CA TYR A 440 -21.18 -27.04 12.03
C TYR A 440 -22.65 -27.40 11.82
N LEU A 441 -22.95 -28.31 10.89
CA LEU A 441 -24.33 -28.73 10.62
C LEU A 441 -24.96 -29.42 11.83
N ALA A 442 -24.20 -30.27 12.54
CA ALA A 442 -24.68 -30.93 13.74
C ALA A 442 -24.96 -29.95 14.90
N LEU A 443 -24.06 -28.99 15.14
CA LEU A 443 -24.28 -27.96 16.16
C LEU A 443 -25.44 -27.03 15.79
N ARG A 444 -25.54 -26.65 14.51
CA ARG A 444 -26.65 -25.84 13.97
C ARG A 444 -28.00 -26.51 14.20
N GLU A 445 -28.12 -27.80 13.89
CA GLU A 445 -29.34 -28.59 14.17
C GLU A 445 -29.69 -28.61 15.66
N ARG A 446 -28.70 -28.89 16.53
CA ARG A 446 -28.89 -28.87 17.99
C ARG A 446 -29.37 -27.50 18.48
N ALA A 447 -28.81 -26.42 17.95
CA ALA A 447 -29.19 -25.05 18.31
C ALA A 447 -30.63 -24.73 17.87
N TRP A 448 -31.04 -25.16 16.68
CA TRP A 448 -32.42 -25.04 16.22
C TRP A 448 -33.41 -25.79 17.11
N HIS A 449 -33.08 -27.02 17.51
CA HIS A 449 -33.91 -27.80 18.42
C HIS A 449 -34.02 -27.16 19.80
N HIS A 450 -32.91 -26.68 20.35
CA HIS A 450 -32.87 -25.99 21.64
C HIS A 450 -33.72 -24.72 21.63
N GLU A 451 -33.57 -23.88 20.60
CA GLU A 451 -34.36 -22.66 20.43
C GLU A 451 -35.87 -22.96 20.35
N ARG A 452 -36.27 -23.99 19.57
CA ARG A 452 -37.68 -24.41 19.44
C ARG A 452 -38.26 -25.00 20.71
N SER A 453 -37.43 -25.64 21.55
CA SER A 453 -37.89 -26.16 22.84
C SER A 453 -38.14 -25.06 23.88
N GLY A 454 -37.60 -23.85 23.67
CA GLY A 454 -37.68 -22.76 24.65
C GLY A 454 -36.91 -23.04 25.95
N ALA A 455 -35.92 -23.94 25.91
CA ALA A 455 -35.11 -24.30 27.06
C ALA A 455 -34.05 -23.21 27.35
N GLU A 456 -33.67 -23.07 28.62
CA GLU A 456 -32.55 -22.22 29.01
C GLU A 456 -31.20 -22.91 28.74
N PRO A 457 -30.13 -22.17 28.41
CA PRO A 457 -30.12 -20.72 28.21
C PRO A 457 -30.74 -20.33 26.87
N LYS A 458 -31.39 -19.17 26.81
CA LYS A 458 -31.74 -18.55 25.53
C LYS A 458 -30.46 -18.23 24.76
N LEU A 459 -30.33 -18.81 23.56
CA LEU A 459 -29.16 -18.59 22.73
C LEU A 459 -29.14 -17.14 22.26
N ALA A 460 -27.98 -16.50 22.32
CA ALA A 460 -27.82 -15.11 21.90
C ALA A 460 -26.40 -14.86 21.39
N VAL A 461 -26.25 -13.78 20.63
CA VAL A 461 -24.93 -13.21 20.27
C VAL A 461 -24.66 -12.00 21.16
N CYS A 462 -23.38 -11.62 21.32
CA CYS A 462 -23.07 -10.40 22.06
C CYS A 462 -23.74 -9.20 21.39
N ALA A 463 -24.60 -8.51 22.12
CA ALA A 463 -25.24 -7.29 21.64
C ALA A 463 -24.28 -6.10 21.77
N PHE A 464 -24.35 -5.17 20.81
CA PHE A 464 -23.74 -3.87 20.98
C PHE A 464 -24.39 -3.20 22.20
N SER A 465 -23.63 -2.96 23.26
CA SER A 465 -24.12 -2.15 24.37
C SER A 465 -24.30 -0.72 23.85
N GLY A 466 -25.50 -0.41 23.38
CA GLY A 466 -25.91 0.92 22.94
C GLY A 466 -26.01 1.88 24.11
N GLN A 467 -24.88 2.18 24.74
CA GLN A 467 -24.63 3.37 25.54
C GLN A 467 -23.16 3.70 25.29
N GLY A 468 -22.88 4.91 24.81
CA GLY A 468 -21.52 5.44 24.82
C GLY A 468 -20.89 5.17 26.19
N LEU A 469 -19.69 4.61 26.16
CA LEU A 469 -18.92 4.19 27.31
C LEU A 469 -19.14 5.14 28.49
N ARG A 470 -19.64 4.60 29.62
CA ARG A 470 -19.76 5.36 30.87
C ARG A 470 -18.41 6.01 31.16
N GLY A 471 -18.37 7.35 31.16
CA GLY A 471 -17.19 8.13 31.50
C GLY A 471 -16.34 8.62 30.33
N TYR A 472 -16.71 8.36 29.07
CA TYR A 472 -16.01 8.92 27.91
C TYR A 472 -16.78 10.11 27.32
N PHE A 473 -16.30 11.32 27.58
CA PHE A 473 -16.73 12.54 26.89
C PHE A 473 -15.70 12.83 25.78
N PRO A 474 -16.06 12.71 24.49
CA PRO A 474 -15.18 13.21 23.44
C PRO A 474 -14.93 14.69 23.69
N SER A 475 -13.66 15.11 23.59
CA SER A 475 -13.33 16.52 23.55
C SER A 475 -14.07 17.11 22.34
N GLY A 476 -15.10 17.93 22.63
CA GLY A 476 -15.88 18.58 21.59
C GLY A 476 -14.98 19.43 20.70
N PRO A 477 -15.36 19.66 19.44
CA PRO A 477 -14.57 20.50 18.54
C PRO A 477 -14.44 21.90 19.17
N ALA A 478 -13.20 22.30 19.44
CA ALA A 478 -12.90 23.70 19.72
C ALA A 478 -13.29 24.51 18.47
N ARG A 479 -14.17 25.49 18.67
CA ARG A 479 -14.53 26.47 17.65
C ARG A 479 -13.35 27.33 17.22
#